data_AF-A0A1V5R165-F1
#
_entry.id   AF-A0A1V5R165-F1
#
_cell.length_a   1.000
_cell.length_b   1.000
_cell.length_c   1.000
_cell.angle_alpha   90.00
_cell.angle_beta   90.00
_cell.angle_gamma   90.00
#
_symmetry.space_group_name_H-M   'P 1'
#
loop_
_entity.id
_entity.type
_entity.pdbx_description
1 polymer ?
#
loop_
_entity_poly.entity_id
_entity_poly.type
_entity_poly.pdbx_seq_one_letter_code
_entity_poly.pdbx_strand_id
1 'polypeptide(L)' 'MFNELMTHLTDYFSSHVILANAIHFAGGFGLAIILQHYLKGKEFLPVQVGWILIAISVTVHLMALMS' A
#
# COMPACT_ATOMS: atom_id res chain seq x y z
N MET A 1 4.98 -6.14 22.17
CA MET A 1 5.02 -5.01 21.21
C MET A 1 5.26 -5.43 19.77
N PHE A 2 6.48 -5.73 19.27
CA PHE A 2 6.65 -6.05 17.84
C PHE A 2 5.89 -7.31 17.39
N ASN A 3 6.02 -8.42 18.14
CA ASN A 3 5.31 -9.66 17.81
C ASN A 3 3.79 -9.50 17.86
N GLU A 4 3.29 -8.72 18.81
CA GLU A 4 1.88 -8.43 19.01
C GLU A 4 1.33 -7.60 17.84
N LEU A 5 2.05 -6.57 17.41
CA LEU A 5 1.76 -5.78 16.21
C LEU A 5 1.65 -6.66 14.96
N MET A 6 2.60 -7.57 14.79
CA MET A 6 2.64 -8.49 13.66
C MET A 6 1.47 -9.48 13.69
N THR A 7 1.09 -9.97 14.86
CA THR A 7 -0.09 -10.82 15.03
C THR A 7 -1.37 -10.07 14.64
N HIS A 8 -1.59 -8.84 15.13
CA HIS A 8 -2.75 -8.02 14.77
C HIS A 8 -2.86 -7.80 13.25
N LEU A 9 -1.77 -7.40 12.61
CA LEU A 9 -1.73 -7.20 11.16
C LEU A 9 -2.01 -8.50 10.41
N THR A 10 -1.42 -9.61 10.86
CA THR A 10 -1.62 -10.92 10.22
C THR A 10 -3.07 -11.35 10.33
N ASP A 11 -3.69 -11.22 11.50
CA ASP A 11 -5.08 -11.63 11.72
C ASP A 11 -6.06 -10.77 10.90
N TYR A 12 -5.85 -9.45 10.86
CA TYR A 12 -6.63 -8.54 10.03
C TYR A 12 -6.54 -8.89 8.54
N PHE A 13 -5.33 -9.03 8.01
CA PHE A 13 -5.16 -9.29 6.57
C PHE A 13 -5.53 -10.73 6.18
N SER A 14 -5.39 -11.69 7.09
CA SER A 14 -5.81 -13.07 6.88
C SER A 14 -7.33 -13.20 6.82
N SER A 15 -8.07 -12.36 7.56
CA SER A 15 -9.54 -12.26 7.47
C SER A 15 -10.02 -11.44 6.26
N HIS A 16 -9.14 -10.61 5.66
CA HIS A 16 -9.46 -9.73 4.53
C HIS A 16 -8.53 -9.95 3.33
N VAL A 17 -8.43 -11.19 2.84
CA VAL A 17 -7.46 -11.59 1.79
C VAL A 17 -7.55 -10.76 0.50
N ILE A 18 -8.75 -10.41 0.04
CA ILE A 18 -8.92 -9.58 -1.17
C ILE A 18 -8.36 -8.17 -0.92
N LEU A 19 -8.69 -7.59 0.23
CA LEU A 19 -8.20 -6.27 0.63
C LEU A 19 -6.67 -6.29 0.73
N ALA A 20 -6.09 -7.31 1.38
CA ALA A 20 -4.65 -7.47 1.52
C ALA A 20 -3.93 -7.46 0.16
N ASN A 21 -4.44 -8.21 -0.82
CA ASN A 21 -3.87 -8.23 -2.16
C ASN A 21 -4.05 -6.89 -2.88
N ALA A 22 -5.23 -6.28 -2.78
CA ALA A 22 -5.53 -5.00 -3.42
C ALA A 22 -4.63 -3.87 -2.90
N ILE A 23 -4.38 -3.82 -1.59
CA ILE A 23 -3.55 -2.75 -0.99
C ILE A 23 -2.06 -2.94 -1.26
N HIS A 24 -1.58 -4.19 -1.38
CA HIS A 24 -0.20 -4.46 -1.78
C HIS A 24 0.00 -4.13 -3.26
N PHE A 25 -0.97 -4.47 -4.11
CA PHE A 25 -0.97 -4.05 -5.50
C PHE A 25 -0.97 -2.53 -5.61
N ALA A 26 -1.87 -1.83 -4.90
CA ALA A 26 -1.92 -0.37 -4.90
C ALA A 26 -0.59 0.24 -4.45
N GLY A 27 -0.01 -0.24 -3.35
CA GLY A 27 1.28 0.25 -2.85
C GLY A 27 2.43 0.03 -3.84
N GLY A 28 2.56 -1.20 -4.37
CA GLY A 28 3.61 -1.53 -5.33
C GLY A 28 3.48 -0.79 -6.66
N PHE A 29 2.26 -0.74 -7.21
CA PHE A 29 1.99 -0.03 -8.47
C PHE A 29 2.14 1.48 -8.31
N GLY A 30 1.68 2.04 -7.18
CA GLY A 30 1.85 3.46 -6.87
C GLY A 30 3.31 3.87 -6.76
N LEU A 31 4.13 3.06 -6.07
CA LEU A 31 5.57 3.27 -5.99
C LEU A 31 6.23 3.21 -7.37
N ALA A 32 5.83 2.26 -8.22
CA ALA A 32 6.37 2.14 -9.57
C ALA A 32 6.11 3.41 -10.42
N ILE A 33 4.90 4.00 -10.33
CA ILE A 33 4.57 5.26 -11.02
C ILE A 33 5.46 6.41 -10.52
N ILE A 34 5.59 6.57 -9.21
CA ILE A 34 6.41 7.61 -8.59
C ILE A 34 7.87 7.46 -9.03
N LEU A 35 8.44 6.26 -8.95
CA LEU A 35 9.81 6.00 -9.38
C LEU A 35 9.99 6.25 -10.88
N GLN A 36 9.02 5.89 -11.71
CA GLN A 36 9.08 6.16 -13.15
C GLN A 36 9.12 7.67 -13.44
N HIS A 37 8.30 8.47 -12.74
CA HIS A 37 8.30 9.93 -12.85
C HIS A 37 9.69 10.50 -12.55
N TYR A 38 10.25 10.17 -11.38
CA TYR A 38 11.50 10.79 -10.91
C TYR A 38 12.77 10.24 -11.59
N LEU A 39 12.75 8.99 -12.08
CA LEU A 39 13.94 8.36 -12.67
C LEU A 39 13.99 8.42 -14.19
N LYS A 40 12.82 8.39 -14.87
CA LYS A 40 12.76 8.27 -16.34
C LYS A 40 12.02 9.44 -17.01
N GLY A 41 11.30 10.28 -16.26
CA GLY A 41 10.61 11.48 -16.77
C GLY A 41 9.45 11.23 -17.75
N LYS A 42 9.21 9.97 -18.15
CA LYS A 42 8.08 9.53 -18.99
C LYS A 42 7.25 8.53 -18.22
N GLU A 43 6.24 9.03 -17.54
CA GLU A 43 5.34 8.23 -16.71
C GLU A 43 4.20 7.62 -17.52
N PHE A 44 3.83 6.37 -17.22
CA PHE A 44 2.69 5.70 -17.85
C PHE A 44 1.35 6.30 -17.38
N LEU A 45 1.31 6.79 -16.14
CA LEU A 45 0.19 7.50 -15.52
C LEU A 45 0.70 8.73 -14.78
N PRO A 46 -0.13 9.76 -14.54
CA PRO A 46 0.28 10.94 -13.78
C PRO A 46 0.81 10.58 -12.39
N VAL A 47 1.89 11.23 -11.95
CA VAL A 47 2.51 11.00 -10.63
C VAL A 47 1.52 11.10 -9.46
N GLN A 48 0.47 11.91 -9.59
CA GLN A 48 -0.59 12.06 -8.59
C GLN A 48 -1.33 10.74 -8.34
N VAL A 49 -1.53 9.92 -9.37
CA VAL A 49 -2.14 8.58 -9.22
C VAL A 49 -1.25 7.70 -8.34
N GLY A 50 0.07 7.77 -8.53
CA GLY A 50 1.03 7.03 -7.70
C GLY A 50 0.93 7.41 -6.22
N TRP A 51 0.90 8.70 -5.91
CA TRP A 51 0.77 9.19 -4.54
C TRP A 51 -0.57 8.82 -3.90
N ILE A 52 -1.68 8.87 -4.65
CA ILE A 52 -3.00 8.45 -4.16
C ILE A 52 -2.99 6.97 -3.78
N LEU A 53 -2.42 6.11 -4.64
CA LEU A 53 -2.34 4.67 -4.37
C LEU A 53 -1.47 4.34 -3.16
N ILE A 54 -0.35 5.04 -2.98
CA ILE A 54 0.49 4.93 -1.77
C ILE A 54 -0.29 5.37 -0.53
N ALA A 55 -0.99 6.51 -0.58
CA ALA A 55 -1.75 7.01 0.56
C ALA A 55 -2.85 6.02 0.97
N ILE A 56 -3.56 5.42 0.01
CA ILE A 56 -4.56 4.37 0.27
C ILE A 56 -3.89 3.15 0.94
N SER A 57 -2.79 2.66 0.39
CA SER A 57 -2.07 1.50 0.93
C SER A 57 -1.62 1.74 2.37
N VAL A 58 -1.03 2.89 2.66
CA VAL A 58 -0.59 3.27 4.02
C VAL A 58 -1.78 3.39 4.96
N THR A 59 -2.87 4.04 4.53
CA THR A 59 -4.06 4.23 5.37
C THR A 59 -4.65 2.89 5.80
N VAL A 60 -4.78 1.92 4.89
CA VAL A 60 -5.30 0.59 5.25
C VAL A 60 -4.36 -0.16 6.21
N HIS A 61 -3.04 -0.05 6.05
CA HIS A 61 -2.11 -0.63 7.03
C HIS A 61 -2.25 0.01 8.42
N LEU A 62 -2.46 1.33 8.49
CA LEU A 62 -2.71 2.00 9.76
C LEU A 62 -4.04 1.57 10.39
N MET A 63 -5.09 1.38 9.58
CA MET A 63 -6.37 0.85 10.07
C MET A 63 -6.22 -0.58 10.59
N ALA A 64 -5.48 -1.44 9.88
CA ALA A 64 -5.16 -2.81 10.30
C ALA A 64 -4.32 -2.85 11.59
N LEU A 65 -3.52 -1.81 11.83
CA LEU A 65 -2.73 -1.67 13.07
C LEU A 65 -3.59 -1.33 14.28
N MET A 66 -4.72 -0.66 14.04
CA MET A 66 -5.62 -0.13 15.07
C MET A 66 -6.82 -1.04 15.35
N SER A 67 -6.99 -2.11 14.56
CA SER A 67 -8.06 -3.12 14.73
C SER A 67 -7.67 -4.22 15.72
#